data_AF-A0A3S3S0Q5-F1
#
_entry.id   AF-A0A3S3S0Q5-F1
#
_cell.length_a   1.000
_cell.length_b   1.000
_cell.length_c   1.000
_cell.angle_alpha   90.00
_cell.angle_beta   90.00
_cell.angle_gamma   90.00
#
_symmetry.space_group_name_H-M   'P 1'
#
loop_
_entity.id
_entity.type
_entity.pdbx_description
1 polymer ?
#
loop_
_entity_poly.entity_id
_entity_poly.type
_entity_poly.pdbx_seq_one_letter_code
_entity_poly.pdbx_strand_id
1 'polypeptide(L)'
;MKKTLLALAVLAAGSAQAGVNLYDQDGVVVDVAGAAEVQYIQGYAENSDSKFRLDDGDLAFNVTVPVSNNLNAVSGLAFNFEDAEKDEGAVKNDELWVGFSSNDFGTITFGRQYLIADDSGIGKDVELGGDGLDFVQAQGDQTVKYVFDNGQFYAGLSALLKETNPAGNADETSIIDGRIGARFGDLDARVYLYSGSDVKAEKIFGNAFTGGVVDVDGYNLEGEYIMGAFAFAASFGQVEYENAVNSADKLEADTAALAGSYTMDKTTFALGYTYLDFDVAGANADANTFYANVTQQMHANVKVYGEIGTTDVDNTEFGYLAGMEVSF
;
A
#
# COMPACT_ATOMS: atom_id res chain seq x y z
N MET A 1 -15.35 26.61 28.30
CA MET A 1 -14.61 25.40 28.73
C MET A 1 -13.83 24.92 27.53
N LYS A 2 -12.50 24.85 27.60
CA LYS A 2 -11.66 24.28 26.54
C LYS A 2 -11.97 22.79 26.47
N LYS A 3 -12.82 22.38 25.52
CA LYS A 3 -12.91 20.97 25.15
C LYS A 3 -11.76 20.75 24.19
N THR A 4 -10.66 20.21 24.69
CA THR A 4 -9.61 19.64 23.85
C THR A 4 -10.27 18.45 23.16
N LEU A 5 -10.83 18.69 21.97
CA LEU A 5 -11.19 17.61 21.06
C LEU A 5 -9.86 16.96 20.68
N LEU A 6 -9.69 15.71 21.09
CA LEU A 6 -8.64 14.86 20.57
C LEU A 6 -8.93 14.76 19.07
N ALA A 7 -8.19 15.49 18.24
CA ALA A 7 -8.21 15.26 16.80
C ALA A 7 -7.72 13.83 16.59
N LEU A 8 -8.59 12.96 16.07
CA LEU A 8 -8.17 11.68 15.51
C LEU A 8 -7.34 12.02 14.27
N ALA A 9 -6.05 12.26 14.45
CA ALA A 9 -5.10 12.11 13.38
C ALA A 9 -4.95 10.62 13.09
N VAL A 10 -4.70 10.31 11.82
CA VAL A 10 -4.39 8.99 11.24
C VAL A 10 -5.60 8.20 10.73
N LEU A 11 -6.13 8.66 9.60
CA LEU A 11 -6.64 7.78 8.53
C LEU A 11 -6.03 8.19 7.17
N ALA A 12 -4.79 8.69 7.16
CA ALA A 12 -4.04 8.73 5.91
C ALA A 12 -3.44 7.33 5.70
N ALA A 13 -4.12 6.51 4.91
CA ALA A 13 -3.43 5.48 4.14
C ALA A 13 -2.87 6.21 2.92
N GLY A 14 -1.55 6.35 2.86
CA GLY A 14 -0.83 7.20 1.89
C GLY A 14 0.40 7.82 2.54
N SER A 15 1.49 7.91 1.78
CA SER A 15 2.87 8.28 2.16
C SER A 15 3.07 9.56 3.00
N ALA A 16 2.04 10.41 3.14
CA ALA A 16 2.12 11.68 3.84
C ALA A 16 1.97 11.54 5.38
N GLN A 17 3.06 11.16 6.03
CA GLN A 17 3.19 11.09 7.49
C GLN A 17 3.29 12.49 8.16
N ALA A 18 2.42 13.45 7.85
CA ALA A 18 2.11 14.65 8.64
C ALA A 18 1.29 15.67 7.83
N GLY A 19 -0.02 15.45 7.70
CA GLY A 19 -0.88 16.48 7.11
C GLY A 19 -0.84 17.81 7.88
N VAL A 20 -0.83 18.93 7.18
CA VAL A 20 -0.97 20.28 7.73
C VAL A 20 -2.44 20.58 8.00
N ASN A 21 -2.72 21.03 9.23
CA ASN A 21 -4.04 21.56 9.56
C ASN A 21 -4.28 22.89 8.81
N LEU A 22 -5.26 22.90 7.91
CA LEU A 22 -5.67 24.10 7.18
C LEU A 22 -6.77 24.86 7.89
N TYR A 23 -7.61 24.15 8.64
CA TYR A 23 -8.76 24.71 9.33
C TYR A 23 -9.06 23.91 10.60
N ASP A 24 -9.23 24.63 11.71
CA ASP A 24 -9.75 24.10 12.96
C ASP A 24 -10.60 25.18 13.62
N GLN A 25 -11.91 25.09 13.41
CA GLN A 25 -12.86 26.00 14.04
C GLN A 25 -14.18 25.29 14.33
N ASP A 26 -14.73 25.55 15.51
CA ASP A 26 -15.98 24.98 16.00
C ASP A 26 -15.98 23.43 16.00
N GLY A 27 -14.79 22.84 16.13
CA GLY A 27 -14.56 21.39 16.13
C GLY A 27 -14.52 20.77 14.74
N VAL A 28 -14.76 21.53 13.67
CA VAL A 28 -14.54 21.07 12.30
C VAL A 28 -13.06 21.20 11.99
N VAL A 29 -12.44 20.08 11.63
CA VAL A 29 -11.03 19.97 11.29
C VAL A 29 -10.91 19.65 9.81
N VAL A 30 -10.08 20.40 9.09
CA VAL A 30 -9.66 20.10 7.72
C VAL A 30 -8.15 20.03 7.69
N ASP A 31 -7.66 18.85 7.39
CA ASP A 31 -6.24 18.58 7.19
C ASP A 31 -5.97 18.38 5.70
N VAL A 32 -4.85 18.91 5.23
CA VAL A 32 -4.33 18.64 3.89
C VAL A 32 -3.04 17.85 4.04
N ALA A 33 -2.84 16.88 3.17
CA ALA A 33 -1.59 16.16 3.07
C ALA A 33 -1.19 16.06 1.61
N GLY A 34 0.10 15.89 1.33
CA GLY A 34 0.56 15.68 -0.03
C GLY A 34 2.05 15.44 -0.13
N ALA A 35 2.48 14.98 -1.29
CA ALA A 35 3.87 14.70 -1.60
C ALA A 35 4.19 15.15 -3.03
N ALA A 36 5.46 15.51 -3.22
CA ALA A 36 6.06 15.65 -4.54
C ALA A 36 7.42 14.96 -4.51
N GLU A 37 7.53 13.89 -5.27
CA GLU A 37 8.68 13.02 -5.34
C GLU A 37 9.18 12.91 -6.78
N VAL A 38 10.49 13.08 -6.94
CA VAL A 38 11.16 12.91 -8.22
C VAL A 38 12.38 12.04 -8.01
N GLN A 39 12.49 11.01 -8.84
CA GLN A 39 13.58 10.06 -8.81
C GLN A 39 14.35 10.08 -10.13
N TYR A 40 15.65 9.82 -10.07
CA TYR A 40 16.43 9.37 -11.21
C TYR A 40 16.71 7.89 -11.03
N ILE A 41 16.12 7.05 -11.88
CA ILE A 41 16.03 5.61 -11.65
C ILE A 41 16.44 4.81 -12.89
N GLN A 42 17.14 3.71 -12.64
CA GLN A 42 17.26 2.55 -13.50
C GLN A 42 16.77 1.32 -12.73
N GLY A 43 15.72 0.69 -13.24
CA GLY A 43 15.20 -0.56 -12.69
C GLY A 43 15.99 -1.78 -13.17
N TYR A 44 15.37 -2.95 -13.06
CA TYR A 44 16.00 -4.22 -13.43
C TYR A 44 15.87 -4.59 -14.91
N ALA A 45 15.08 -3.85 -15.71
CA ALA A 45 14.83 -4.22 -17.10
C ALA A 45 16.11 -4.17 -17.97
N GLU A 46 16.34 -5.23 -18.76
CA GLU A 46 17.46 -5.30 -19.70
C GLU A 46 17.46 -4.14 -20.68
N ASN A 47 18.64 -3.58 -20.95
CA ASN A 47 18.85 -2.50 -21.93
C ASN A 47 17.98 -1.26 -21.65
N SER A 48 17.67 -0.99 -20.38
CA SER A 48 16.91 0.19 -19.98
C SER A 48 17.83 1.38 -19.72
N ASP A 49 17.46 2.54 -20.27
CA ASP A 49 18.15 3.79 -19.96
C ASP A 49 17.59 4.37 -18.65
N SER A 50 18.49 4.89 -17.81
CA SER A 50 18.07 5.61 -16.60
C SER A 50 17.28 6.87 -16.97
N LYS A 51 16.19 7.14 -16.25
CA LYS A 51 15.28 8.26 -16.53
C LYS A 51 14.91 9.02 -15.26
N PHE A 52 14.45 10.25 -15.45
CA PHE A 52 13.67 10.91 -14.40
C PHE A 52 12.27 10.30 -14.37
N ARG A 53 11.81 9.92 -13.18
CA ARG A 53 10.45 9.49 -12.90
C ARG A 53 9.79 10.49 -11.96
N LEU A 54 8.57 10.90 -12.30
CA LEU A 54 7.67 11.56 -11.37
C LEU A 54 7.01 10.43 -10.63
N ASP A 55 7.41 10.25 -9.38
CA ASP A 55 7.17 9.02 -8.67
C ASP A 55 5.86 9.12 -7.90
N ASP A 56 5.89 9.75 -6.73
CA ASP A 56 4.72 10.12 -5.96
C ASP A 56 4.44 11.62 -6.18
N GLY A 57 3.22 11.90 -6.62
CA GLY A 57 2.68 13.25 -6.60
C GLY A 57 1.24 13.16 -6.16
N ASP A 58 0.95 13.61 -4.93
CA ASP A 58 -0.34 13.41 -4.29
C ASP A 58 -0.85 14.65 -3.54
N LEU A 59 -2.17 14.80 -3.48
CA LEU A 59 -2.86 15.78 -2.66
C LEU A 59 -4.13 15.19 -2.06
N ALA A 60 -4.18 15.14 -0.73
CA ALA A 60 -5.31 14.63 0.03
C ALA A 60 -5.90 15.68 0.98
N PHE A 61 -7.22 15.67 1.13
CA PHE A 61 -7.97 16.45 2.10
C PHE A 61 -8.77 15.51 2.99
N ASN A 62 -8.58 15.63 4.30
CA ASN A 62 -9.32 14.89 5.30
C ASN A 62 -10.14 15.86 6.16
N VAL A 63 -11.43 15.57 6.31
CA VAL A 63 -12.35 16.40 7.07
C VAL A 63 -12.95 15.60 8.20
N THR A 64 -12.94 16.16 9.41
CA THR A 64 -13.60 15.60 10.59
C THR A 64 -14.60 16.61 11.15
N VAL A 65 -15.85 16.16 11.34
CA VAL A 65 -16.94 16.98 11.89
C VAL A 65 -17.57 16.27 13.08
N PRO A 66 -17.55 16.85 14.30
CA PRO A 66 -18.19 16.24 15.46
C PRO A 66 -19.71 16.27 15.30
N VAL A 67 -20.35 15.11 15.36
CA VAL A 67 -21.80 14.94 15.33
C VAL A 67 -22.37 14.84 16.74
N SER A 68 -21.63 14.19 17.64
CA SER A 68 -21.95 14.08 19.06
C SER A 68 -20.68 13.96 19.90
N ASN A 69 -20.80 13.70 21.21
CA ASN A 69 -19.63 13.54 22.09
C ASN A 69 -18.72 12.36 21.71
N ASN A 70 -19.21 11.37 20.98
CA ASN A 70 -18.47 10.13 20.66
C ASN A 70 -18.70 9.64 19.23
N LEU A 71 -19.10 10.55 18.34
CA LEU A 71 -19.35 10.25 16.94
C LEU A 71 -18.92 11.44 16.10
N ASN A 72 -18.02 11.20 15.16
CA ASN A 72 -17.65 12.16 14.14
C ASN A 72 -18.13 11.66 12.78
N ALA A 73 -18.55 12.59 11.92
CA ALA A 73 -18.60 12.35 10.49
C ALA A 73 -17.20 12.64 9.92
N VAL A 74 -16.75 11.78 9.01
CA VAL A 74 -15.43 11.90 8.38
C VAL A 74 -15.55 11.82 6.86
N SER A 75 -14.61 12.42 6.15
CA SER A 75 -14.48 12.26 4.69
C SER A 75 -13.03 12.40 4.25
N GLY A 76 -12.68 11.70 3.17
CA GLY A 76 -11.40 11.82 2.48
C GLY A 76 -11.62 12.13 0.99
N LEU A 77 -10.74 12.96 0.45
CA LEU A 77 -10.65 13.28 -0.96
C LEU A 77 -9.16 13.33 -1.34
N ALA A 78 -8.73 12.45 -2.25
CA ALA A 78 -7.33 12.42 -2.71
C ALA A 78 -7.23 12.51 -4.24
N PHE A 79 -6.10 13.04 -4.71
CA PHE A 79 -5.74 13.16 -6.11
C PHE A 79 -4.28 12.77 -6.30
N ASN A 80 -4.01 11.96 -7.31
CA ASN A 80 -2.67 11.61 -7.73
C ASN A 80 -2.30 12.26 -9.07
N PHE A 81 -1.01 12.47 -9.26
CA PHE A 81 -0.39 13.26 -10.32
C PHE A 81 0.74 12.49 -11.05
N GLU A 82 0.80 11.17 -10.88
CA GLU A 82 1.90 10.27 -11.24
C GLU A 82 1.79 9.63 -12.64
N ASP A 83 0.68 9.80 -13.37
CA ASP A 83 0.38 9.06 -14.61
C ASP A 83 1.03 9.65 -15.89
N ALA A 84 2.31 10.02 -15.81
CA ALA A 84 3.04 10.71 -16.88
C ALA A 84 3.29 9.86 -18.14
N GLU A 85 3.18 8.53 -18.05
CA GLU A 85 3.48 7.62 -19.18
C GLU A 85 2.30 7.41 -20.14
N LYS A 86 1.06 7.67 -19.71
CA LYS A 86 -0.14 7.45 -20.54
C LYS A 86 -0.83 8.75 -20.96
N ASP A 87 -0.86 9.76 -20.09
CA ASP A 87 -1.51 11.05 -20.34
C ASP A 87 -0.77 12.17 -19.59
N GLU A 88 0.16 12.87 -20.25
CA GLU A 88 0.93 13.97 -19.64
C GLU A 88 0.02 14.96 -18.87
N GLY A 89 0.12 14.95 -17.54
CA GLY A 89 -0.63 15.85 -16.65
C GLY A 89 -2.04 15.40 -16.27
N ALA A 90 -2.38 14.12 -16.45
CA ALA A 90 -3.60 13.56 -15.88
C ALA A 90 -3.62 13.70 -14.36
N VAL A 91 -4.76 14.17 -13.84
CA VAL A 91 -5.06 14.18 -12.40
C VAL A 91 -6.21 13.22 -12.21
N LYS A 92 -5.98 12.13 -11.49
CA LYS A 92 -7.03 11.16 -11.18
C LYS A 92 -7.50 11.39 -9.75
N ASN A 93 -8.82 11.28 -9.55
CA ASN A 93 -9.37 11.27 -8.21
C ASN A 93 -9.13 9.88 -7.63
N ASP A 94 -8.19 9.80 -6.71
CA ASP A 94 -7.74 8.55 -6.15
C ASP A 94 -8.64 8.11 -4.99
N GLU A 95 -8.95 8.99 -4.04
CA GLU A 95 -9.92 8.68 -2.98
C GLU A 95 -11.12 9.63 -2.97
N LEU A 96 -12.29 9.09 -2.68
CA LEU A 96 -13.51 9.85 -2.41
C LEU A 96 -14.44 9.01 -1.54
N TRP A 97 -14.41 9.27 -0.24
CA TRP A 97 -15.20 8.50 0.73
C TRP A 97 -15.75 9.38 1.85
N VAL A 98 -16.80 8.87 2.48
CA VAL A 98 -17.41 9.45 3.68
C VAL A 98 -17.65 8.35 4.70
N GLY A 99 -17.77 8.72 5.97
CA GLY A 99 -17.96 7.73 7.01
C GLY A 99 -18.23 8.30 8.39
N PHE A 100 -18.13 7.42 9.36
CA PHE A 100 -18.24 7.75 10.77
C PHE A 100 -17.08 7.16 11.55
N SER A 101 -16.55 7.94 12.49
CA SER A 101 -15.53 7.48 13.43
C SER A 101 -15.96 7.68 14.88
N SER A 102 -15.49 6.78 15.74
CA SER A 102 -15.70 6.80 17.18
C SER A 102 -14.52 6.15 17.89
N ASN A 103 -14.20 6.66 19.08
CA ASN A 103 -13.19 6.05 19.94
C ASN A 103 -13.61 4.68 20.47
N ASP A 104 -14.91 4.39 20.53
CA ASP A 104 -15.41 3.15 21.14
C ASP A 104 -15.50 1.99 20.14
N PHE A 105 -15.79 2.30 18.87
CA PHE A 105 -16.04 1.27 17.84
C PHE A 105 -15.17 1.42 16.59
N GLY A 106 -14.22 2.36 16.55
CA GLY A 106 -13.38 2.58 15.37
C GLY A 106 -14.08 3.38 14.27
N THR A 107 -13.72 3.12 13.02
CA THR A 107 -14.13 3.90 11.86
C THR A 107 -14.75 3.00 10.80
N ILE A 108 -15.88 3.44 10.23
CA ILE A 108 -16.50 2.84 9.06
C ILE A 108 -16.65 3.88 7.94
N THR A 109 -16.21 3.55 6.74
CA THR A 109 -16.20 4.44 5.56
C THR A 109 -16.80 3.75 4.33
N PHE A 110 -17.28 4.58 3.41
CA PHE A 110 -17.98 4.18 2.19
C PHE A 110 -17.52 5.07 1.03
N GLY A 111 -17.18 4.47 -0.10
CA GLY A 111 -16.83 5.19 -1.33
C GLY A 111 -15.58 4.62 -2.00
N ARG A 112 -14.95 5.45 -2.83
CA ARG A 112 -13.68 5.13 -3.47
C ARG A 112 -12.55 5.23 -2.46
N GLN A 113 -11.89 4.13 -2.19
CA GLN A 113 -10.78 4.02 -1.24
C GLN A 113 -10.01 2.72 -1.49
N TYR A 114 -8.79 2.66 -0.97
CA TYR A 114 -8.02 1.43 -0.90
C TYR A 114 -8.75 0.35 -0.10
N LEU A 115 -8.38 -0.90 -0.27
CA LEU A 115 -8.84 -2.03 0.54
C LEU A 115 -7.94 -2.18 1.78
N ILE A 116 -8.12 -3.20 2.62
CA ILE A 116 -7.26 -3.42 3.80
C ILE A 116 -5.93 -4.09 3.41
N ALA A 117 -5.96 -4.95 2.40
CA ALA A 117 -4.83 -5.70 1.92
C ALA A 117 -3.77 -4.83 1.22
N ASP A 118 -4.13 -3.61 0.81
CA ASP A 118 -3.18 -2.60 0.34
C ASP A 118 -2.15 -2.20 1.42
N ASP A 119 -2.53 -2.27 2.71
CA ASP A 119 -1.60 -2.04 3.83
C ASP A 119 -0.58 -3.20 4.01
N SER A 120 -0.63 -4.25 3.20
CA SER A 120 0.25 -5.41 3.29
C SER A 120 1.62 -5.09 2.68
N GLY A 121 2.68 -5.29 3.45
CA GLY A 121 4.05 -5.09 3.04
C GLY A 121 4.98 -4.88 4.24
N ILE A 122 6.21 -5.35 4.10
CA ILE A 122 7.30 -5.08 5.07
C ILE A 122 8.49 -4.35 4.44
N GLY A 123 8.32 -3.93 3.18
CA GLY A 123 9.34 -3.25 2.40
C GLY A 123 9.92 -2.07 3.15
N LYS A 124 11.24 -2.01 3.18
CA LYS A 124 12.01 -0.82 3.57
C LYS A 124 12.79 -0.28 2.38
N ASP A 125 12.57 -0.87 1.21
CA ASP A 125 13.04 -0.41 -0.08
C ASP A 125 12.35 0.90 -0.45
N VAL A 126 12.94 1.58 -1.43
CA VAL A 126 12.26 2.67 -2.13
C VAL A 126 11.52 2.08 -3.32
N GLU A 127 12.21 1.35 -4.19
CA GLU A 127 11.66 0.77 -5.43
C GLU A 127 12.22 -0.60 -5.80
N LEU A 128 13.40 -0.93 -5.25
CA LEU A 128 14.20 -2.05 -5.73
C LEU A 128 14.00 -3.31 -4.88
N GLY A 129 12.90 -3.41 -4.12
CA GLY A 129 12.51 -4.59 -3.34
C GLY A 129 12.18 -5.84 -4.15
N GLY A 130 11.91 -5.66 -5.45
CA GLY A 130 11.44 -6.73 -6.34
C GLY A 130 9.96 -7.04 -6.13
N ASP A 131 9.44 -7.97 -6.93
CA ASP A 131 8.04 -8.39 -6.82
C ASP A 131 7.82 -9.14 -5.51
N GLY A 132 6.81 -8.70 -4.74
CA GLY A 132 6.33 -9.35 -3.52
C GLY A 132 5.01 -10.06 -3.76
N LEU A 133 4.21 -10.20 -2.69
CA LEU A 133 2.85 -10.72 -2.81
C LEU A 133 1.95 -9.69 -3.52
N ASP A 134 1.16 -10.13 -4.52
CA ASP A 134 0.29 -9.26 -5.30
C ASP A 134 -1.19 -9.70 -5.16
N PHE A 135 -2.02 -8.89 -4.51
CA PHE A 135 -3.46 -9.14 -4.42
C PHE A 135 -4.26 -8.63 -5.64
N VAL A 136 -3.57 -8.14 -6.68
CA VAL A 136 -4.07 -7.62 -7.97
C VAL A 136 -4.84 -6.31 -7.84
N GLN A 137 -5.81 -6.25 -6.94
CA GLN A 137 -6.67 -5.10 -6.77
C GLN A 137 -6.63 -4.62 -5.33
N ALA A 138 -6.03 -3.44 -5.16
CA ALA A 138 -5.82 -2.83 -3.86
C ALA A 138 -6.80 -1.67 -3.57
N GLN A 139 -7.65 -1.31 -4.54
CA GLN A 139 -8.55 -0.15 -4.47
C GLN A 139 -9.87 -0.43 -5.20
N GLY A 140 -10.95 0.25 -4.80
CA GLY A 140 -12.21 0.20 -5.53
C GLY A 140 -13.17 1.34 -5.20
N ASP A 141 -14.13 1.58 -6.10
CA ASP A 141 -15.06 2.71 -6.07
C ASP A 141 -16.27 2.51 -5.14
N GLN A 142 -16.65 1.24 -4.93
CA GLN A 142 -17.82 0.84 -4.14
C GLN A 142 -17.39 0.07 -2.90
N THR A 143 -16.41 0.63 -2.19
CA THR A 143 -15.79 -0.03 -1.04
C THR A 143 -16.48 0.37 0.26
N VAL A 144 -16.77 -0.64 1.10
CA VAL A 144 -17.06 -0.46 2.52
C VAL A 144 -15.85 -0.91 3.31
N LYS A 145 -15.32 -0.04 4.18
CA LYS A 145 -14.16 -0.36 5.01
C LYS A 145 -14.47 -0.09 6.48
N TYR A 146 -14.04 -0.98 7.33
CA TYR A 146 -14.07 -0.86 8.78
C TYR A 146 -12.67 -1.04 9.36
N VAL A 147 -12.26 -0.15 10.26
CA VAL A 147 -10.97 -0.20 10.95
C VAL A 147 -11.17 0.04 12.44
N PHE A 148 -10.55 -0.79 13.25
CA PHE A 148 -10.51 -0.68 14.71
C PHE A 148 -9.07 -0.82 15.20
N ASP A 149 -8.66 0.04 16.12
CA ASP A 149 -7.37 -0.05 16.82
C ASP A 149 -7.55 0.46 18.26
N ASN A 150 -7.17 -0.34 19.26
CA ASN A 150 -7.19 0.05 20.68
C ASN A 150 -5.79 0.17 21.30
N GLY A 151 -4.76 0.25 20.47
CA GLY A 151 -3.35 0.28 20.82
C GLY A 151 -2.73 -1.12 20.84
N GLN A 152 -3.32 -2.06 21.57
CA GLN A 152 -2.78 -3.43 21.66
C GLN A 152 -3.28 -4.33 20.54
N PHE A 153 -4.57 -4.29 20.22
CA PHE A 153 -5.19 -5.11 19.19
C PHE A 153 -5.84 -4.20 18.17
N TYR A 154 -5.72 -4.60 16.91
CA TYR A 154 -6.34 -3.91 15.80
C TYR A 154 -6.85 -4.89 14.76
N ALA A 155 -7.88 -4.46 14.04
CA ALA A 155 -8.48 -5.22 12.98
C ALA A 155 -9.00 -4.30 11.88
N GLY A 156 -8.96 -4.78 10.65
CA GLY A 156 -9.55 -4.15 9.49
C GLY A 156 -10.37 -5.18 8.71
N LEU A 157 -11.47 -4.73 8.11
CA LEU A 157 -12.25 -5.49 7.15
C LEU A 157 -12.64 -4.53 6.03
N SER A 158 -12.45 -4.89 4.77
CA SER A 158 -13.10 -4.18 3.69
C SER A 158 -13.77 -5.11 2.70
N ALA A 159 -14.72 -4.55 1.97
CA ALA A 159 -15.42 -5.24 0.91
C ALA A 159 -15.60 -4.29 -0.26
N LEU A 160 -15.12 -4.70 -1.44
CA LEU A 160 -15.51 -4.09 -2.70
C LEU A 160 -16.85 -4.70 -3.12
N LEU A 161 -17.89 -3.88 -3.07
CA LEU A 161 -19.21 -4.29 -3.51
C LEU A 161 -19.28 -4.26 -5.03
N LYS A 162 -20.07 -5.19 -5.56
CA LYS A 162 -20.38 -5.38 -6.97
C LYS A 162 -20.54 -4.06 -7.74
N GLU A 163 -19.60 -3.83 -8.65
CA GLU A 163 -19.51 -2.67 -9.53
C GLU A 163 -20.74 -2.62 -10.45
N THR A 164 -21.84 -1.98 -10.03
CA THR A 164 -23.12 -1.98 -10.77
C THR A 164 -22.94 -1.68 -12.26
N ASN A 165 -23.06 -2.69 -13.11
CA ASN A 165 -22.88 -2.59 -14.55
C ASN A 165 -24.11 -1.94 -15.21
N PRO A 166 -23.96 -0.83 -15.97
CA PRO A 166 -25.02 -0.31 -16.81
C PRO A 166 -24.90 -0.80 -18.27
N ALA A 167 -24.48 -2.05 -18.56
CA ALA A 167 -24.89 -2.82 -19.75
C ALA A 167 -24.27 -4.23 -19.81
N GLY A 168 -25.09 -5.26 -19.57
CA GLY A 168 -24.80 -6.65 -19.96
C GLY A 168 -24.42 -7.57 -18.79
N ASN A 169 -24.81 -8.84 -18.87
CA ASN A 169 -24.64 -9.85 -17.81
C ASN A 169 -23.16 -10.32 -17.67
N ALA A 170 -22.21 -9.41 -17.47
CA ALA A 170 -20.85 -9.80 -17.06
C ALA A 170 -20.84 -10.02 -15.54
N ASP A 171 -20.13 -11.05 -15.08
CA ASP A 171 -19.80 -11.17 -13.66
C ASP A 171 -18.91 -9.98 -13.27
N GLU A 172 -19.17 -9.44 -12.07
CA GLU A 172 -18.62 -8.17 -11.59
C GLU A 172 -17.65 -8.45 -10.45
N THR A 173 -16.51 -7.75 -10.44
CA THR A 173 -15.49 -7.92 -9.41
C THR A 173 -16.08 -7.74 -8.01
N SER A 174 -15.78 -8.69 -7.12
CA SER A 174 -16.13 -8.59 -5.71
C SER A 174 -14.97 -9.05 -4.86
N ILE A 175 -14.62 -8.27 -3.83
CA ILE A 175 -13.48 -8.55 -2.96
C ILE A 175 -13.93 -8.44 -1.52
N ILE A 176 -13.45 -9.34 -0.67
CA ILE A 176 -13.48 -9.22 0.78
C ILE A 176 -12.07 -9.45 1.29
N ASP A 177 -11.57 -8.54 2.10
CA ASP A 177 -10.25 -8.65 2.69
C ASP A 177 -10.25 -8.20 4.15
N GLY A 178 -9.18 -8.51 4.87
CA GLY A 178 -9.06 -8.05 6.23
C GLY A 178 -7.68 -8.21 6.80
N ARG A 179 -7.50 -7.57 7.95
CA ARG A 179 -6.30 -7.60 8.76
C ARG A 179 -6.67 -7.87 10.20
N ILE A 180 -5.87 -8.69 10.88
CA ILE A 180 -5.89 -8.78 12.34
C ILE A 180 -4.44 -8.68 12.82
N GLY A 181 -4.21 -7.85 13.82
CA GLY A 181 -2.88 -7.69 14.39
C GLY A 181 -2.87 -7.36 15.87
N ALA A 182 -1.69 -7.51 16.46
CA ALA A 182 -1.45 -7.28 17.87
C ALA A 182 -0.04 -6.75 18.14
N ARG A 183 0.06 -5.87 19.12
CA ARG A 183 1.30 -5.25 19.58
C ARG A 183 1.68 -5.74 20.97
N PHE A 184 2.91 -6.20 21.13
CA PHE A 184 3.47 -6.69 22.40
C PHE A 184 4.83 -6.03 22.67
N GLY A 185 4.82 -4.90 23.37
CA GLY A 185 6.02 -4.09 23.54
C GLY A 185 6.43 -3.51 22.18
N ASP A 186 7.67 -3.79 21.77
CA ASP A 186 8.20 -3.29 20.49
C ASP A 186 7.95 -4.25 19.30
N LEU A 187 7.22 -5.36 19.52
CA LEU A 187 6.78 -6.28 18.47
C LEU A 187 5.37 -5.90 17.99
N ASP A 188 5.20 -5.75 16.68
CA ASP A 188 3.92 -5.71 15.99
C ASP A 188 3.81 -6.94 15.07
N ALA A 189 2.73 -7.70 15.17
CA ALA A 189 2.50 -8.87 14.31
C ALA A 189 1.07 -8.84 13.77
N ARG A 190 0.92 -9.17 12.49
CA ARG A 190 -0.36 -9.06 11.77
C ARG A 190 -0.46 -10.07 10.65
N VAL A 191 -1.70 -10.41 10.31
CA VAL A 191 -2.03 -11.23 9.15
C VAL A 191 -3.05 -10.50 8.30
N TYR A 192 -2.83 -10.53 7.00
CA TYR A 192 -3.74 -10.10 5.95
C TYR A 192 -4.39 -11.32 5.31
N LEU A 193 -5.67 -11.23 5.00
CA LEU A 193 -6.44 -12.23 4.28
C LEU A 193 -7.15 -11.54 3.12
N TYR A 194 -7.17 -12.17 1.96
CA TYR A 194 -7.78 -11.63 0.75
C TYR A 194 -8.54 -12.73 0.01
N SER A 195 -9.74 -12.40 -0.46
CA SER A 195 -10.54 -13.24 -1.35
C SER A 195 -11.26 -12.34 -2.36
N GLY A 196 -10.93 -12.50 -3.63
CA GLY A 196 -11.48 -11.74 -4.75
C GLY A 196 -12.03 -12.67 -5.82
N SER A 197 -13.18 -12.32 -6.38
CA SER A 197 -13.75 -12.99 -7.54
C SER A 197 -13.87 -12.03 -8.70
N ASP A 198 -13.70 -12.54 -9.92
CA ASP A 198 -13.81 -11.79 -11.16
C ASP A 198 -12.92 -10.53 -11.21
N VAL A 199 -11.72 -10.61 -10.63
CA VAL A 199 -10.74 -9.51 -10.60
C VAL A 199 -10.09 -9.39 -11.97
N LYS A 200 -10.06 -8.18 -12.54
CA LYS A 200 -9.39 -7.95 -13.83
C LYS A 200 -7.88 -7.94 -13.63
N ALA A 201 -7.20 -8.93 -14.20
CA ALA A 201 -5.75 -9.05 -14.19
C ALA A 201 -5.24 -9.26 -15.63
N GLU A 202 -4.67 -8.22 -16.24
CA GLU A 202 -4.08 -8.37 -17.57
C GLU A 202 -2.83 -9.26 -17.51
N LYS A 203 -2.02 -9.09 -16.47
CA LYS A 203 -0.72 -9.72 -16.26
C LYS A 203 -0.44 -9.85 -14.77
N ILE A 204 0.08 -11.00 -14.35
CA ILE A 204 0.54 -11.26 -12.99
C ILE A 204 1.99 -11.76 -13.07
N PHE A 205 2.86 -11.21 -12.21
CA PHE A 205 4.32 -11.41 -12.23
C PHE A 205 4.91 -11.29 -13.64
N GLY A 206 4.75 -10.10 -14.23
CA GLY A 206 5.19 -9.80 -15.59
C GLY A 206 4.32 -10.47 -16.66
N ASN A 207 4.59 -11.72 -17.03
CA ASN A 207 3.76 -12.49 -17.97
C ASN A 207 3.59 -13.95 -17.53
N ALA A 208 3.85 -14.27 -16.25
CA ALA A 208 3.74 -15.62 -15.74
C ALA A 208 2.30 -16.14 -15.85
N PHE A 209 1.31 -15.26 -15.63
CA PHE A 209 -0.10 -15.58 -15.80
C PHE A 209 -0.82 -14.47 -16.57
N THR A 210 -1.58 -14.86 -17.59
CA THR A 210 -2.49 -14.00 -18.35
C THR A 210 -3.91 -14.52 -18.20
N GLY A 211 -4.62 -14.04 -17.17
CA GLY A 211 -5.96 -14.50 -16.83
C GLY A 211 -7.08 -13.68 -17.46
N GLY A 212 -6.85 -12.39 -17.73
CA GLY A 212 -7.90 -11.44 -18.12
C GLY A 212 -8.82 -11.14 -16.94
N VAL A 213 -9.55 -12.16 -16.47
CA VAL A 213 -10.39 -12.16 -15.27
C VAL A 213 -10.00 -13.36 -14.41
N VAL A 214 -9.74 -13.13 -13.13
CA VAL A 214 -9.19 -14.12 -12.20
C VAL A 214 -9.90 -14.09 -10.85
N ASP A 215 -10.01 -15.25 -10.21
CA ASP A 215 -10.30 -15.36 -8.80
C ASP A 215 -8.97 -15.40 -8.04
N VAL A 216 -8.90 -14.72 -6.90
CA VAL A 216 -7.66 -14.50 -6.16
C VAL A 216 -7.90 -14.76 -4.69
N ASP A 217 -7.17 -15.71 -4.11
CA ASP A 217 -7.23 -16.02 -2.68
C ASP A 217 -5.83 -16.04 -2.11
N GLY A 218 -5.64 -15.41 -0.95
CA GLY A 218 -4.31 -15.37 -0.35
C GLY A 218 -4.25 -14.84 1.07
N TYR A 219 -3.05 -14.92 1.64
CA TYR A 219 -2.73 -14.36 2.94
C TYR A 219 -1.29 -13.85 2.98
N ASN A 220 -1.04 -12.90 3.87
CA ASN A 220 0.32 -12.47 4.20
C ASN A 220 0.46 -12.31 5.71
N LEU A 221 1.44 -13.01 6.30
CA LEU A 221 1.80 -12.89 7.71
C LEU A 221 3.01 -11.99 7.84
N GLU A 222 2.94 -11.01 8.73
CA GLU A 222 4.00 -10.03 8.94
C GLU A 222 4.34 -9.89 10.43
N GLY A 223 5.62 -9.59 10.68
CA GLY A 223 6.10 -9.21 11.99
C GLY A 223 7.15 -8.10 11.87
N GLU A 224 7.01 -7.08 12.70
CA GLU A 224 7.96 -5.99 12.85
C GLU A 224 8.42 -5.87 14.29
N TYR A 225 9.72 -5.68 14.49
CA TYR A 225 10.33 -5.52 15.80
C TYR A 225 11.27 -4.33 15.82
N ILE A 226 11.01 -3.37 16.71
CA ILE A 226 11.83 -2.17 16.89
C ILE A 226 12.73 -2.35 18.11
N MET A 227 14.04 -2.18 17.94
CA MET A 227 15.02 -2.26 19.00
C MET A 227 15.91 -1.01 19.01
N GLY A 228 15.44 0.03 19.69
CA GLY A 228 16.12 1.32 19.76
C GLY A 228 16.24 1.95 18.36
N ALA A 229 17.47 2.06 17.85
CA ALA A 229 17.74 2.59 16.52
C ALA A 229 17.57 1.57 15.38
N PHE A 230 17.31 0.29 15.71
CA PHE A 230 17.11 -0.77 14.74
C PHE A 230 15.63 -1.07 14.56
N ALA A 231 15.22 -1.40 13.35
CA ALA A 231 13.92 -2.00 13.07
C ALA A 231 14.11 -3.22 12.16
N PHE A 232 13.45 -4.32 12.48
CA PHE A 232 13.48 -5.57 11.73
C PHE A 232 12.07 -5.92 11.31
N ALA A 233 11.93 -6.44 10.11
CA ALA A 233 10.65 -6.90 9.59
C ALA A 233 10.82 -8.22 8.85
N ALA A 234 9.82 -9.07 8.94
CA ALA A 234 9.74 -10.33 8.21
C ALA A 234 8.31 -10.55 7.74
N SER A 235 8.15 -11.10 6.53
CA SER A 235 6.87 -11.56 6.04
C SER A 235 6.96 -12.94 5.39
N PHE A 236 5.83 -13.62 5.39
CA PHE A 236 5.60 -14.84 4.63
C PHE A 236 4.16 -14.85 4.16
N GLY A 237 3.95 -15.07 2.87
CA GLY A 237 2.63 -15.03 2.28
C GLY A 237 2.50 -15.99 1.11
N GLN A 238 1.26 -16.25 0.76
CA GLN A 238 0.87 -17.10 -0.36
C GLN A 238 -0.35 -16.52 -1.04
N VAL A 239 -0.41 -16.63 -2.36
CA VAL A 239 -1.55 -16.20 -3.17
C VAL A 239 -1.76 -17.17 -4.33
N GLU A 240 -3.02 -17.55 -4.54
CA GLU A 240 -3.47 -18.33 -5.69
C GLU A 240 -4.27 -17.43 -6.62
N TYR A 241 -4.02 -17.56 -7.92
CA TYR A 241 -4.78 -16.92 -8.99
C TYR A 241 -5.38 -18.01 -9.87
N GLU A 242 -6.69 -18.05 -9.98
CA GLU A 242 -7.44 -18.99 -10.79
C GLU A 242 -8.12 -18.25 -11.95
N ASN A 243 -8.03 -18.75 -13.18
CA ASN A 243 -8.75 -18.14 -14.30
C ASN A 243 -10.26 -18.34 -14.14
N ALA A 244 -11.03 -17.25 -14.11
CA ALA A 244 -12.49 -17.30 -13.88
C ALA A 244 -13.27 -18.06 -14.97
N VAL A 245 -12.71 -18.21 -16.18
CA VAL A 245 -13.33 -18.96 -17.29
C VAL A 245 -12.86 -20.42 -17.34
N ASN A 246 -11.61 -20.68 -16.95
CA ASN A 246 -11.00 -22.01 -16.97
C ASN A 246 -10.20 -22.28 -15.69
N SER A 247 -10.88 -22.76 -14.64
CA SER A 247 -10.31 -23.11 -13.33
C SER A 247 -9.13 -24.09 -13.35
N ALA A 248 -8.85 -24.75 -14.48
CA ALA A 248 -7.64 -25.58 -14.62
C ALA A 248 -6.36 -24.73 -14.79
N ASP A 249 -6.51 -23.48 -15.24
CA ASP A 249 -5.41 -22.54 -15.41
C ASP A 249 -5.28 -21.74 -14.11
N LYS A 250 -4.28 -22.09 -13.31
CA LYS A 250 -3.98 -21.44 -12.04
C LYS A 250 -2.49 -21.17 -11.86
N LEU A 251 -2.17 -20.14 -11.10
CA LEU A 251 -0.84 -19.81 -10.61
C LEU A 251 -0.89 -19.75 -9.09
N GLU A 252 0.04 -20.43 -8.43
CA GLU A 252 0.24 -20.33 -6.98
C GLU A 252 1.59 -19.66 -6.77
N ALA A 253 1.64 -18.64 -5.92
CA ALA A 253 2.85 -17.93 -5.58
C ALA A 253 3.07 -17.89 -4.06
N ASP A 254 4.29 -18.24 -3.66
CA ASP A 254 4.79 -18.12 -2.29
C ASP A 254 5.81 -16.99 -2.22
N THR A 255 5.76 -16.19 -1.16
CA THR A 255 6.77 -15.16 -0.90
C THR A 255 7.26 -15.19 0.54
N ALA A 256 8.51 -14.82 0.71
CA ALA A 256 9.10 -14.50 2.00
C ALA A 256 9.97 -13.26 1.87
N ALA A 257 9.87 -12.33 2.80
CA ALA A 257 10.72 -11.16 2.81
C ALA A 257 11.32 -10.89 4.20
N LEU A 258 12.51 -10.30 4.20
CA LEU A 258 13.23 -9.83 5.38
C LEU A 258 13.71 -8.41 5.11
N ALA A 259 13.45 -7.49 6.02
CA ALA A 259 13.97 -6.13 5.94
C ALA A 259 14.54 -5.68 7.28
N GLY A 260 15.59 -4.87 7.22
CA GLY A 260 16.23 -4.31 8.40
C GLY A 260 16.65 -2.87 8.14
N SER A 261 16.49 -2.01 9.15
CA SER A 261 17.00 -0.65 9.10
C SER A 261 17.73 -0.25 10.38
N TYR A 262 18.65 0.69 10.24
CA TYR A 262 19.35 1.35 11.32
C TYR A 262 19.32 2.87 11.11
N THR A 263 18.82 3.60 12.10
CA THR A 263 18.76 5.06 12.06
C THR A 263 19.84 5.68 12.96
N MET A 264 20.72 6.47 12.36
CA MET A 264 21.73 7.28 13.03
C MET A 264 21.42 8.76 12.80
N ASP A 265 21.01 9.45 13.86
CA ASP A 265 20.53 10.83 13.83
C ASP A 265 19.39 11.02 12.82
N LYS A 266 19.70 11.59 11.66
CA LYS A 266 18.75 11.85 10.57
C LYS A 266 18.97 10.95 9.35
N THR A 267 19.91 10.01 9.45
CA THR A 267 20.27 9.11 8.36
C THR A 267 19.77 7.72 8.70
N THR A 268 18.93 7.13 7.84
CA THR A 268 18.49 5.75 7.95
C THR A 268 19.19 4.94 6.86
N PHE A 269 19.75 3.80 7.25
CA PHE A 269 20.26 2.79 6.33
C PHE A 269 19.29 1.62 6.35
N ALA A 270 18.86 1.14 5.20
CA ALA A 270 18.03 -0.06 5.11
C ALA A 270 18.64 -1.08 4.15
N LEU A 271 18.34 -2.34 4.40
CA LEU A 271 18.62 -3.46 3.52
C LEU A 271 17.48 -4.45 3.62
N GLY A 272 17.23 -5.18 2.55
CA GLY A 272 16.25 -6.23 2.56
C GLY A 272 16.47 -7.27 1.48
N TYR A 273 15.67 -8.31 1.59
CA TYR A 273 15.65 -9.46 0.73
C TYR A 273 14.20 -9.91 0.53
N THR A 274 13.85 -10.21 -0.72
CA THR A 274 12.55 -10.75 -1.11
C THR A 274 12.78 -12.03 -1.91
N TYR A 275 12.11 -13.09 -1.49
CA TYR A 275 11.95 -14.33 -2.22
C TYR A 275 10.54 -14.38 -2.79
N LEU A 276 10.42 -14.73 -4.06
CA LEU A 276 9.16 -15.03 -4.73
C LEU A 276 9.34 -16.32 -5.51
N ASP A 277 8.39 -17.24 -5.38
CA ASP A 277 8.36 -18.51 -6.10
C ASP A 277 6.96 -18.70 -6.63
N PHE A 278 6.82 -19.02 -7.91
CA PHE A 278 5.52 -19.26 -8.50
C PHE A 278 5.50 -20.45 -9.45
N ASP A 279 4.40 -21.20 -9.34
CA ASP A 279 4.12 -22.38 -10.12
C ASP A 279 3.04 -22.09 -11.16
N VAL A 280 3.38 -22.22 -12.45
CA VAL A 280 2.45 -22.08 -13.57
C VAL A 280 2.35 -23.40 -14.32
N ALA A 281 1.27 -24.15 -14.11
CA ALA A 281 0.84 -25.33 -14.89
C ALA A 281 1.97 -26.11 -15.64
N GLY A 282 3.06 -26.46 -14.93
CA GLY A 282 4.20 -27.22 -15.47
C GLY A 282 5.53 -26.47 -15.65
N ALA A 283 5.64 -25.21 -15.22
CA ALA A 283 6.89 -24.46 -15.11
C ALA A 283 6.95 -23.73 -13.75
N ASN A 284 8.12 -23.76 -13.13
CA ASN A 284 8.42 -23.10 -11.87
C ASN A 284 9.39 -21.97 -12.17
N ALA A 285 9.19 -20.81 -11.55
CA ALA A 285 10.15 -19.71 -11.60
C ALA A 285 10.23 -19.04 -10.24
N ASP A 286 11.45 -18.74 -9.83
CA ASP A 286 11.77 -18.06 -8.59
C ASP A 286 12.55 -16.77 -8.85
N ALA A 287 12.47 -15.86 -7.89
CA ALA A 287 13.20 -14.60 -7.88
C ALA A 287 13.73 -14.32 -6.48
N ASN A 288 15.02 -14.00 -6.40
CA ASN A 288 15.72 -13.57 -5.21
C ASN A 288 16.20 -12.14 -5.41
N THR A 289 15.57 -11.20 -4.73
CA THR A 289 15.90 -9.77 -4.85
C THR A 289 16.53 -9.25 -3.57
N PHE A 290 17.62 -8.50 -3.71
CA PHE A 290 18.28 -7.80 -2.62
C PHE A 290 18.33 -6.31 -2.90
N TYR A 291 18.10 -5.49 -1.88
CA TYR A 291 18.26 -4.05 -1.96
C TYR A 291 19.01 -3.50 -0.76
N ALA A 292 19.58 -2.31 -0.96
CA ALA A 292 20.12 -1.49 0.12
C ALA A 292 19.92 -0.02 -0.21
N ASN A 293 19.48 0.76 0.76
CA ASN A 293 19.28 2.19 0.61
C ASN A 293 19.82 3.00 1.79
N VAL A 294 20.00 4.28 1.51
CA VAL A 294 20.29 5.30 2.51
C VAL A 294 19.34 6.47 2.30
N THR A 295 18.69 6.88 3.39
CA THR A 295 17.77 8.02 3.41
C THR A 295 18.28 9.04 4.39
N GLN A 296 18.44 10.28 3.94
CA GLN A 296 18.79 11.43 4.76
C GLN A 296 17.55 12.32 4.94
N GLN A 297 17.05 12.39 6.17
CA GLN A 297 16.01 13.35 6.56
C GLN A 297 16.64 14.74 6.64
N MET A 298 16.32 15.64 5.70
CA MET A 298 16.84 17.00 5.67
C MET A 298 15.99 17.93 6.56
N HIS A 299 14.69 17.74 6.52
CA HIS A 299 13.65 18.39 7.33
C HIS A 299 12.59 17.34 7.67
N ALA A 300 11.66 17.59 8.60
CA ALA A 300 10.52 16.71 8.86
C ALA A 300 9.63 16.43 7.63
N ASN A 301 9.80 17.23 6.57
CA ASN A 301 8.98 17.27 5.35
C ASN A 301 9.83 17.13 4.07
N VAL A 302 11.13 16.84 4.23
CA VAL A 302 12.05 16.74 3.10
C VAL A 302 13.03 15.61 3.37
N LYS A 303 13.03 14.59 2.50
CA LYS A 303 13.99 13.49 2.50
C LYS A 303 14.71 13.42 1.16
N VAL A 304 15.97 13.02 1.18
CA VAL A 304 16.72 12.61 -0.01
C VAL A 304 17.24 11.21 0.23
N TYR A 305 17.30 10.40 -0.81
CA TYR A 305 17.69 9.00 -0.67
C TYR A 305 18.39 8.50 -1.93
N GLY A 306 19.07 7.37 -1.76
CA GLY A 306 19.57 6.57 -2.86
C GLY A 306 19.43 5.10 -2.51
N GLU A 307 19.12 4.30 -3.52
CA GLU A 307 18.95 2.86 -3.39
C GLU A 307 19.68 2.14 -4.52
N ILE A 308 20.15 0.94 -4.20
CA ILE A 308 20.68 -0.02 -5.15
C ILE A 308 20.00 -1.36 -4.92
N GLY A 309 19.92 -2.16 -5.98
CA GLY A 309 19.37 -3.50 -5.88
C GLY A 309 19.86 -4.44 -6.96
N THR A 310 19.66 -5.73 -6.73
CA THR A 310 19.97 -6.81 -7.66
C THR A 310 18.93 -7.91 -7.52
N THR A 311 18.64 -8.58 -8.62
CA THR A 311 17.83 -9.79 -8.67
C THR A 311 18.58 -10.87 -9.45
N ASP A 312 18.23 -12.14 -9.23
CA ASP A 312 18.78 -13.28 -9.97
C ASP A 312 17.92 -13.71 -11.17
N VAL A 313 16.80 -13.01 -11.42
CA VAL A 313 15.95 -13.23 -12.59
C VAL A 313 16.76 -13.01 -13.88
N ASP A 314 16.56 -13.91 -14.85
CA ASP A 314 17.24 -13.85 -16.15
C ASP A 314 16.94 -12.54 -16.90
N ASN A 315 17.93 -12.05 -17.66
CA ASN A 315 17.84 -10.83 -18.46
C ASN A 315 17.49 -9.58 -17.62
N THR A 316 18.10 -9.47 -16.44
CA THR A 316 17.99 -8.28 -15.60
C THR A 316 19.33 -7.55 -15.45
N GLU A 317 19.25 -6.26 -15.15
CA GLU A 317 20.37 -5.39 -14.87
C GLU A 317 20.46 -5.02 -13.38
N PHE A 318 21.58 -4.44 -12.97
CA PHE A 318 21.71 -3.84 -11.64
C PHE A 318 20.84 -2.59 -11.53
N GLY A 319 19.98 -2.54 -10.50
CA GLY A 319 19.10 -1.41 -10.25
C GLY A 319 19.78 -0.34 -9.41
N TYR A 320 19.50 0.93 -9.71
CA TYR A 320 19.89 2.04 -8.87
C TYR A 320 18.92 3.21 -9.01
N LEU A 321 18.80 3.98 -7.93
CA LEU A 321 18.10 5.26 -7.95
C LEU A 321 18.67 6.25 -6.96
N ALA A 322 18.37 7.52 -7.22
CA ALA A 322 18.46 8.59 -6.24
C ALA A 322 17.25 9.50 -6.40
N GLY A 323 16.69 9.96 -5.29
CA GLY A 323 15.49 10.77 -5.32
C GLY A 323 15.36 11.71 -4.14
N MET A 324 14.30 12.52 -4.22
CA MET A 324 13.93 13.48 -3.21
C MET A 324 12.41 13.56 -3.15
N GLU A 325 11.90 13.55 -1.94
CA GLU A 325 10.49 13.81 -1.65
C GLU A 325 10.37 15.07 -0.78
N VAL A 326 9.38 15.89 -1.11
CA VAL A 326 8.88 16.97 -0.26
C VAL A 326 7.42 16.68 0.06
N SER A 327 7.09 16.54 1.34
CA SER A 327 5.75 16.18 1.82
C SER A 327 5.20 17.16 2.85
N PHE A 328 3.88 17.26 2.99
CA PHE A 328 3.19 18.13 3.95
C PHE A 328 1.82 17.58 4.33
#